data_AF-A0A813CKT8-F1
#
_entry.id   AF-A0A813CKT8-F1
#
_cell.length_a   1.000
_cell.length_b   1.000
_cell.length_c   1.000
_cell.angle_alpha   90.00
_cell.angle_beta   90.00
_cell.angle_gamma   90.00
#
_symmetry.space_group_name_H-M   'P 1'
#
loop_
_entity.id
_entity.type
_entity.pdbx_description
1 polymer ?
#
loop_
_entity_poly.entity_id
_entity_poly.type
_entity_poly.pdbx_seq_one_letter_code
_entity_poly.pdbx_strand_id
1 'polypeptide(L)'
;MESWKARFRQAIVKDGPLKGARYLDVPEPRLAKVARSYKHDDRFRQFARMATEAQAGDKASSNSEGEVPAVARVARRPALGWRMRCYKVLLWLKSLRQALRWCLVVSFLVLLCRPFALRFAARLIGGILRLVVRRLLSLTVLVLDQVFEELILQLAVVVEPASPFLADGQCPSYPTLGVLHQLVLSSGGALAGALIHYVAQKLRTRPVLRL
;
A
#
# COMPACT_ATOMS: atom_id res chain seq x y z
N MET A 1 -3.44 20.11 39.21
CA MET A 1 -2.69 19.69 38.00
C MET A 1 -2.29 18.20 38.05
N GLU A 2 -3.17 17.28 38.47
CA GLU A 2 -2.80 15.86 38.70
C GLU A 2 -3.21 14.89 37.57
N SER A 3 -3.96 15.36 36.57
CA SER A 3 -4.60 14.52 35.57
C SER A 3 -3.63 13.73 34.68
N TRP A 4 -2.40 14.19 34.50
CA TRP A 4 -1.42 13.52 33.64
C TRP A 4 -0.73 12.33 34.35
N LYS A 5 -0.49 12.40 35.66
CA LYS A 5 0.14 11.31 36.43
C LYS A 5 -0.76 10.06 36.45
N ALA A 6 -2.07 10.25 36.53
CA ALA A 6 -3.05 9.17 36.51
C ALA A 6 -3.01 8.36 35.21
N ARG A 7 -2.80 9.01 34.05
CA ARG A 7 -2.79 8.37 32.73
C ARG A 7 -1.59 7.44 32.49
N PHE A 8 -0.49 7.62 33.24
CA PHE A 8 0.76 6.90 33.01
C PHE A 8 1.22 6.07 34.22
N ARG A 9 0.36 5.90 35.23
CA ARG A 9 0.68 5.20 36.49
C ARG A 9 1.15 3.74 36.30
N GLN A 10 0.64 3.06 35.27
CA GLN A 10 0.97 1.67 34.96
C GLN A 10 1.84 1.52 33.69
N ALA A 11 2.28 2.61 33.08
CA ALA A 11 3.06 2.54 31.85
C ALA A 11 4.51 2.12 32.15
N ILE A 12 4.99 1.12 31.41
CA ILE A 12 6.35 0.57 31.49
C ILE A 12 7.07 0.89 30.18
N VAL A 13 8.34 1.26 30.26
CA VAL A 13 9.18 1.55 29.08
C VAL A 13 9.40 0.26 28.28
N LYS A 14 9.03 0.29 26.99
CA LYS A 14 9.07 -0.92 26.15
C LYS A 14 10.46 -1.25 25.64
N ASP A 15 11.23 -0.23 25.27
CA ASP A 15 12.51 -0.39 24.56
C ASP A 15 13.57 0.58 25.05
N GLY A 16 14.84 0.18 24.93
CA GLY A 16 16.03 0.98 25.23
C GLY A 16 16.64 0.73 26.62
N PRO A 17 17.60 1.58 27.05
CA PRO A 17 18.37 1.36 28.27
C PRO A 17 17.56 1.49 29.58
N LEU A 18 16.32 1.97 29.49
CA LEU A 18 15.39 2.11 30.62
C LEU A 18 14.23 1.12 30.53
N LYS A 19 14.34 0.08 29.69
CA LYS A 19 13.31 -0.95 29.52
C LYS A 19 12.96 -1.60 30.86
N GLY A 20 11.66 -1.74 31.13
CA GLY A 20 11.15 -2.36 32.36
C GLY A 20 10.96 -1.40 33.54
N ALA A 21 11.51 -0.18 33.48
CA ALA A 21 11.22 0.84 34.48
C ALA A 21 9.79 1.38 34.29
N ARG A 22 9.09 1.65 35.40
CA ARG A 22 7.83 2.41 35.35
C ARG A 22 8.16 3.87 35.07
N TYR A 23 7.24 4.55 34.40
CA TYR A 23 7.43 5.94 34.01
C TYR A 23 7.68 6.87 35.22
N LEU A 24 7.08 6.55 36.38
CA LEU A 24 7.19 7.32 37.62
C LEU A 24 8.48 7.04 38.41
N ASP A 25 9.14 5.91 38.16
CA ASP A 25 10.34 5.50 38.92
C ASP A 25 11.62 6.15 38.36
N VAL A 26 11.52 6.86 37.23
CA VAL A 26 12.66 7.49 36.57
C VAL A 26 12.94 8.85 37.22
N PRO A 27 14.17 9.10 37.71
CA PRO A 27 14.48 10.35 38.40
C PRO A 27 14.41 11.55 37.44
N GLU A 28 13.94 12.68 37.95
CA GLU A 28 13.78 13.96 37.23
C GLU A 28 14.98 14.38 36.36
N PRO A 29 16.25 14.31 36.82
CA PRO A 29 17.39 14.68 35.97
C PRO A 29 17.51 13.81 34.71
N ARG A 30 17.07 12.54 34.78
CA ARG A 30 17.05 11.64 33.63
C ARG A 30 15.87 11.91 32.70
N LEU A 31 14.71 12.32 33.23
CA LEU A 31 13.54 12.72 32.43
C LEU A 31 13.86 13.86 31.47
N ALA A 32 14.61 14.88 31.91
CA ALA A 32 15.04 15.98 31.04
C ALA A 32 15.92 15.53 29.87
N LYS A 33 16.81 14.56 30.09
CA LYS A 33 17.66 13.97 29.05
C LYS A 33 16.84 13.11 28.08
N VAL A 34 15.90 12.32 28.59
CA VAL A 34 14.99 11.47 27.82
C VAL A 34 14.10 12.30 26.90
N ALA A 35 13.50 13.38 27.41
CA ALA A 35 12.61 14.26 26.63
C ALA A 35 13.26 14.78 25.34
N ARG A 36 14.58 15.03 25.39
CA ARG A 36 15.38 15.55 24.27
C ARG A 36 15.90 14.44 23.36
N SER A 37 16.50 13.39 23.92
CA SER A 37 17.38 12.48 23.16
C SER A 37 16.90 11.03 23.04
N TYR A 38 15.79 10.64 23.67
CA TYR A 38 15.33 9.25 23.60
C TYR A 38 14.72 8.94 22.22
N LYS A 39 15.18 7.85 21.59
CA LYS A 39 14.71 7.40 20.25
C LYS A 39 13.95 6.07 20.28
N HIS A 40 14.03 5.33 21.38
CA HIS A 40 13.58 3.93 21.41
C HIS A 40 12.10 3.77 21.76
N ASP A 41 11.49 4.74 22.45
CA ASP A 41 10.07 4.71 22.81
C ASP A 41 9.47 6.14 22.74
N ASP A 42 8.61 6.36 21.75
CA ASP A 42 7.97 7.65 21.53
C ASP A 42 6.96 8.00 22.63
N ARG A 43 6.27 7.00 23.20
CA ARG A 43 5.29 7.25 24.28
C ARG A 43 6.00 7.69 25.55
N PHE A 44 7.12 7.06 25.86
CA PHE A 44 7.94 7.47 27.01
C PHE A 44 8.55 8.86 26.81
N ARG A 45 8.95 9.20 25.57
CA ARG A 45 9.44 10.55 25.25
C ARG A 45 8.37 11.62 25.42
N GLN A 46 7.11 11.33 25.04
CA GLN A 46 5.98 12.24 25.25
C GLN A 46 5.71 12.46 26.74
N PHE A 47 5.71 11.39 27.54
CA PHE A 47 5.59 11.47 28.98
C PHE A 47 6.68 12.37 29.60
N ALA A 48 7.95 12.15 29.22
CA ALA A 48 9.06 12.93 29.73
C ALA A 48 8.93 14.43 29.41
N ARG A 49 8.39 14.80 28.23
CA ARG A 49 8.12 16.20 27.87
C ARG A 49 7.04 16.81 28.76
N MET A 50 5.91 16.14 28.92
CA MET A 50 4.81 16.61 29.79
C MET A 50 5.27 16.77 31.24
N ALA A 51 6.07 15.84 31.76
CA ALA A 51 6.64 15.93 33.10
C ALA A 51 7.56 17.14 33.26
N THR A 52 8.43 17.41 32.28
CA THR A 52 9.33 18.58 32.33
C THR A 52 8.59 19.92 32.19
N GLU A 53 7.49 19.97 31.44
CA GLU A 53 6.68 21.17 31.26
C GLU A 53 5.85 21.47 32.52
N ALA A 54 5.26 20.45 33.15
CA ALA A 54 4.56 20.60 34.44
C ALA A 54 5.50 21.14 35.52
N GLN A 55 6.73 20.60 35.61
CA GLN A 55 7.72 21.06 36.59
C GLN A 55 8.20 22.49 36.30
N ALA A 56 8.31 22.88 35.03
CA ALA A 56 8.65 24.25 34.66
C ALA A 56 7.52 25.23 35.00
N GLY A 57 6.26 24.81 34.89
CA GLY A 57 5.08 25.57 35.29
C GLY A 57 4.97 25.78 36.81
N ASP A 58 5.22 24.72 37.59
CA ASP A 58 5.19 24.82 39.06
C ASP A 58 6.30 25.73 39.59
N LYS A 59 7.53 25.62 39.04
CA LYS A 59 8.65 26.50 39.41
C LYS A 59 8.45 27.96 39.00
N ALA A 60 7.71 28.22 37.92
CA ALA A 60 7.36 29.57 37.50
C ALA A 60 6.29 30.21 38.40
N SER A 61 5.51 29.39 39.11
CA SER A 61 4.44 29.84 40.02
C SER A 61 4.95 30.06 41.46
N SER A 62 6.08 29.45 41.84
CA SER A 62 6.65 29.53 43.19
C SER A 62 7.77 30.55 43.38
N ASN A 63 8.23 31.22 42.32
CA ASN A 63 9.31 32.22 42.39
C ASN A 63 8.76 33.64 42.26
N SER A 64 8.08 34.08 43.32
CA SER A 64 8.04 35.49 43.72
C SER A 64 9.00 35.60 44.91
N GLU A 65 9.97 36.49 44.85
CA GLU A 65 11.04 36.73 45.85
C GLU A 65 12.22 35.73 45.82
N GLY A 66 13.36 36.22 45.34
CA GLY A 66 14.65 35.53 45.42
C GLY A 66 15.48 35.70 44.15
N GLU A 67 16.54 36.52 44.24
CA GLU A 67 17.52 36.83 43.20
C GLU A 67 17.86 35.65 42.28
N VAL A 68 17.75 35.92 40.97
CA VAL A 68 18.10 34.97 39.91
C VAL A 68 19.57 35.22 39.51
N PRO A 69 20.51 34.26 39.71
CA PRO A 69 21.75 34.30 38.98
C PRO A 69 21.42 34.06 37.50
N ALA A 70 21.99 34.90 36.63
CA ALA A 70 21.76 34.90 35.20
C ALA A 70 22.12 33.55 34.54
N VAL A 71 21.22 32.57 34.61
CA VAL A 71 21.31 31.36 33.81
C VAL A 71 20.98 31.78 32.38
N ALA A 72 22.02 31.84 31.55
CA ALA A 72 21.96 32.08 30.13
C ALA A 72 20.76 31.35 29.52
N ARG A 73 19.74 32.13 29.14
CA ARG A 73 18.68 31.66 28.25
C ARG A 73 19.40 31.18 26.99
N VAL A 74 19.57 29.86 26.86
CA VAL A 74 19.92 29.24 25.60
C VAL A 74 18.77 29.55 24.66
N ALA A 75 18.90 30.67 23.95
CA ALA A 75 17.99 31.10 22.92
C ALA A 75 17.85 29.91 21.97
N ARG A 76 16.66 29.30 21.98
CA ARG A 76 16.26 28.37 20.93
C ARG A 76 16.33 29.17 19.64
N ARG A 77 17.47 29.11 18.95
CA ARG A 77 17.61 29.67 17.61
C ARG A 77 16.48 29.05 16.79
N PRO A 78 15.45 29.82 16.40
CA PRO A 78 14.34 29.27 15.66
C PRO A 78 14.88 28.73 14.34
N ALA A 79 14.14 27.80 13.73
CA ALA A 79 14.43 27.15 12.45
C ALA A 79 14.64 28.09 11.24
N LEU A 80 14.85 29.40 11.45
CA LEU A 80 15.24 30.41 10.47
C LEU A 80 16.52 30.05 9.71
N GLY A 81 17.42 29.24 10.29
CA GLY A 81 18.66 28.82 9.61
C GLY A 81 18.41 28.01 8.33
N TRP A 82 17.36 27.18 8.29
CA TRP A 82 16.96 26.45 7.07
C TRP A 82 16.38 27.41 6.04
N ARG A 83 15.44 28.26 6.46
CA ARG A 83 14.75 29.21 5.58
C ARG A 83 15.74 30.17 4.91
N MET A 84 16.72 30.69 5.66
CA MET A 84 17.77 31.54 5.09
C MET A 84 18.72 30.78 4.17
N ARG A 85 19.01 29.50 4.41
CA ARG A 85 19.79 28.67 3.47
C ARG A 85 19.04 28.45 2.16
N CYS A 86 17.76 28.08 2.21
CA CYS A 86 16.94 27.94 1.01
C CYS A 86 16.81 29.26 0.23
N TYR A 87 16.66 30.38 0.94
CA TYR A 87 16.59 31.69 0.30
C TYR A 87 17.89 32.09 -0.38
N LYS A 88 19.06 31.83 0.24
CA LYS A 88 20.37 32.04 -0.38
C LYS A 88 20.57 31.19 -1.63
N VAL A 89 20.14 29.92 -1.61
CA VAL A 89 20.20 29.04 -2.78
C VAL A 89 19.30 29.56 -3.91
N LEU A 90 18.09 30.03 -3.61
CA LEU A 90 17.17 30.63 -4.60
C LEU A 90 17.72 31.92 -5.23
N LEU A 91 18.39 32.76 -4.44
CA LEU A 91 19.07 33.96 -4.94
C LEU A 91 20.26 33.62 -5.83
N TRP A 92 21.06 32.62 -5.45
CA TRP A 92 22.15 32.10 -6.28
C TRP A 92 21.61 31.54 -7.62
N LEU A 93 20.47 30.86 -7.58
CA LEU A 93 19.81 30.32 -8.76
C LEU A 93 19.26 31.42 -9.70
N LYS A 94 18.88 32.58 -9.15
CA LYS A 94 18.48 33.76 -9.93
C LYS A 94 19.66 34.49 -10.57
N SER A 95 20.85 34.41 -9.99
CA SER A 95 22.08 35.02 -10.51
C SER A 95 22.69 34.25 -11.70
N LEU A 96 22.25 33.02 -11.95
CA LEU A 96 22.75 32.19 -13.03
C LEU A 96 22.15 32.60 -14.37
N ARG A 97 22.96 32.55 -15.44
CA ARG A 97 22.50 32.76 -16.82
C ARG A 97 21.29 31.88 -17.12
N GLN A 98 20.29 32.46 -17.80
CA GLN A 98 19.00 31.82 -18.10
C GLN A 98 19.15 30.39 -18.65
N ALA A 99 20.13 30.16 -19.53
CA ALA A 99 20.44 28.85 -20.12
C ALA A 99 20.88 27.81 -19.08
N LEU A 100 21.71 28.19 -18.11
CA LEU A 100 22.17 27.26 -17.07
C LEU A 100 21.03 26.91 -16.11
N ARG A 101 20.11 27.85 -15.83
CA ARG A 101 18.93 27.61 -15.01
C ARG A 101 18.02 26.55 -15.64
N TRP A 102 17.75 26.66 -16.94
CA TRP A 102 16.99 25.65 -17.67
C TRP A 102 17.69 24.30 -17.71
N CYS A 103 19.00 24.28 -17.94
CA CYS A 103 19.78 23.03 -17.93
C CYS A 103 19.72 22.32 -16.57
N LEU A 104 19.82 23.06 -15.46
CA LEU A 104 19.73 22.51 -14.10
C LEU A 104 18.33 21.98 -13.77
N VAL A 105 17.28 22.71 -14.17
CA VAL A 105 15.89 22.28 -14.00
C VAL A 105 15.62 21.00 -14.79
N VAL A 106 16.04 20.94 -16.06
CA VAL A 106 15.86 19.75 -16.91
C VAL A 106 16.65 18.57 -16.35
N SER A 107 17.91 18.76 -15.94
CA SER A 107 18.73 17.72 -15.32
C SER A 107 18.11 17.17 -14.03
N PHE A 108 17.60 18.05 -13.16
CA PHE A 108 16.91 17.65 -11.94
C PHE A 108 15.60 16.91 -12.25
N LEU A 109 14.85 17.36 -13.25
CA LEU A 109 13.62 16.71 -13.70
C LEU A 109 13.90 15.31 -14.26
N VAL A 110 14.98 15.14 -15.03
CA VAL A 110 15.42 13.83 -15.54
C VAL A 110 15.87 12.91 -14.39
N LEU A 111 16.62 13.44 -13.42
CA LEU A 111 17.07 12.70 -12.24
C LEU A 111 15.91 12.27 -11.33
N LEU A 112 14.87 13.10 -11.17
CA LEU A 112 13.65 12.71 -10.46
C LEU A 112 12.79 11.76 -11.29
N CYS A 113 12.64 12.00 -12.59
CA CYS A 113 11.88 11.10 -13.45
C CYS A 113 12.50 9.70 -13.49
N ARG A 114 13.83 9.53 -13.39
CA ARG A 114 14.47 8.22 -13.51
C ARG A 114 13.98 7.16 -12.49
N PRO A 115 14.02 7.37 -11.15
CA PRO A 115 13.53 6.40 -10.18
C PRO A 115 12.01 6.23 -10.23
N PHE A 116 11.26 7.30 -10.54
CA PHE A 116 9.80 7.23 -10.62
C PHE A 116 9.33 6.53 -11.89
N ALA A 117 9.96 6.80 -13.03
CA ALA A 117 9.67 6.17 -14.31
C ALA A 117 10.00 4.68 -14.29
N LEU A 118 11.13 4.26 -13.71
CA LEU A 118 11.44 2.83 -13.58
C LEU A 118 10.43 2.10 -12.70
N ARG A 119 10.04 2.69 -11.57
CA ARG A 119 9.01 2.10 -10.69
C ARG A 119 7.64 2.06 -11.35
N PHE A 120 7.28 3.10 -12.10
CA PHE A 120 6.00 3.17 -12.81
C PHE A 120 5.96 2.21 -14.00
N ALA A 121 7.03 2.18 -14.80
CA ALA A 121 7.20 1.24 -15.90
C ALA A 121 7.17 -0.21 -15.41
N ALA A 122 7.89 -0.55 -14.33
CA ALA A 122 7.85 -1.90 -13.77
C ALA A 122 6.43 -2.30 -13.31
N ARG A 123 5.67 -1.38 -12.71
CA ARG A 123 4.28 -1.63 -12.31
C ARG A 123 3.34 -1.76 -13.51
N LEU A 124 3.50 -0.92 -14.53
CA LEU A 124 2.73 -1.01 -15.78
C LEU A 124 3.01 -2.32 -16.51
N ILE A 125 4.29 -2.64 -16.72
CA ILE A 125 4.73 -3.88 -17.37
C ILE A 125 4.21 -5.09 -16.58
N GLY A 126 4.36 -5.09 -15.25
CA GLY A 126 3.82 -6.17 -14.40
C GLY A 126 2.30 -6.31 -14.51
N GLY A 127 1.57 -5.19 -14.60
CA GLY A 127 0.12 -5.19 -14.82
C GLY A 127 -0.28 -5.74 -16.18
N ILE A 128 0.37 -5.26 -17.24
CA ILE A 128 0.13 -5.69 -18.62
C ILE A 128 0.47 -7.17 -18.79
N LEU A 129 1.64 -7.61 -18.32
CA LEU A 129 2.07 -8.99 -18.41
C LEU A 129 1.07 -9.93 -17.70
N ARG A 130 0.60 -9.54 -16.51
CA ARG A 130 -0.41 -10.32 -15.78
C ARG A 130 -1.75 -10.41 -16.53
N LEU A 131 -2.16 -9.33 -17.18
CA LEU A 131 -3.37 -9.30 -18.02
C LEU A 131 -3.20 -10.19 -19.25
N VAL A 132 -2.07 -10.08 -19.94
CA VAL A 132 -1.76 -10.87 -21.15
C VAL A 132 -1.70 -12.35 -20.82
N VAL A 133 -0.96 -12.76 -19.78
CA VAL A 133 -0.88 -14.16 -19.36
C VAL A 133 -2.26 -14.70 -19.01
N ARG A 134 -3.08 -13.94 -18.26
CA ARG A 134 -4.44 -14.38 -17.93
C ARG A 134 -5.29 -14.57 -19.17
N ARG A 135 -5.17 -13.66 -20.15
CA ARG A 135 -5.95 -13.73 -21.39
C ARG A 135 -5.51 -14.88 -22.28
N LEU A 136 -4.19 -15.14 -22.38
CA LEU A 136 -3.64 -16.28 -23.09
C LEU A 136 -4.07 -17.61 -22.47
N LEU A 137 -4.07 -17.72 -21.14
CA LEU A 137 -4.58 -18.92 -20.45
C LEU A 137 -6.08 -19.12 -20.71
N SER A 138 -6.88 -18.07 -20.68
CA SER A 138 -8.31 -18.19 -21.03
C SER A 138 -8.53 -18.59 -22.49
N LEU A 139 -7.75 -18.05 -23.43
CA LEU A 139 -7.85 -18.42 -24.84
C LEU A 139 -7.40 -19.86 -25.08
N THR A 140 -6.33 -20.32 -24.44
CA THR A 140 -5.85 -21.71 -24.58
C THR A 140 -6.86 -22.71 -24.03
N VAL A 141 -7.50 -22.42 -22.90
CA VAL A 141 -8.60 -23.26 -22.39
C VAL A 141 -9.76 -23.31 -23.39
N LEU A 142 -10.17 -22.17 -23.95
CA LEU A 142 -11.26 -22.13 -24.92
C LEU A 142 -10.93 -22.90 -26.20
N VAL A 143 -9.69 -22.78 -26.71
CA VAL A 143 -9.25 -23.55 -27.89
C VAL A 143 -9.22 -25.04 -27.59
N LEU A 144 -8.71 -25.45 -26.42
CA LEU A 144 -8.71 -26.86 -26.02
C LEU A 144 -10.14 -27.40 -25.92
N ASP A 145 -11.06 -26.64 -25.34
CA ASP A 145 -12.47 -27.02 -25.21
C ASP A 145 -13.10 -27.29 -26.59
N GLN A 146 -12.88 -26.38 -27.55
CA GLN A 146 -13.34 -26.54 -28.93
C GLN A 146 -12.71 -27.76 -29.63
N VAL A 147 -11.42 -28.02 -29.40
CA VAL A 147 -10.75 -29.20 -29.95
C VAL A 147 -11.33 -30.48 -29.34
N PHE A 148 -11.64 -30.50 -28.05
CA PHE A 148 -12.29 -31.65 -27.41
C PHE A 148 -13.71 -31.86 -27.93
N GLU A 149 -14.50 -30.81 -28.14
CA GLU A 149 -15.83 -30.92 -28.76
C GLU A 149 -15.76 -31.55 -30.15
N GLU A 150 -14.83 -31.08 -31.00
CA GLU A 150 -14.60 -31.64 -32.34
C GLU A 150 -14.13 -33.10 -32.30
N LEU A 151 -13.23 -33.44 -31.37
CA LEU A 151 -12.78 -34.83 -31.18
C LEU A 151 -13.94 -35.74 -30.76
N ILE A 152 -14.81 -35.28 -29.87
CA ILE A 152 -15.99 -36.05 -29.44
C ILE A 152 -16.94 -36.24 -30.62
N LEU A 153 -17.17 -35.21 -31.44
CA LEU A 153 -18.01 -35.32 -32.64
C LEU A 153 -17.44 -36.32 -33.65
N GLN A 154 -16.14 -36.25 -33.93
CA GLN A 154 -15.48 -37.21 -34.83
C GLN A 154 -15.51 -38.63 -34.26
N LEU A 155 -15.30 -38.78 -32.95
CA LEU A 155 -15.37 -40.09 -32.29
C LEU A 155 -16.79 -40.66 -32.35
N ALA A 156 -17.83 -39.83 -32.17
CA ALA A 156 -19.22 -40.27 -32.29
C ALA A 156 -19.53 -40.81 -33.70
N VAL A 157 -19.03 -40.15 -34.75
CA VAL A 157 -19.18 -40.62 -36.15
C VAL A 157 -18.46 -41.95 -36.41
N VAL A 158 -17.31 -42.17 -35.78
CA VAL A 158 -16.54 -43.41 -35.94
C VAL A 158 -17.13 -44.56 -35.11
N VAL A 159 -17.69 -44.23 -33.94
CA VAL A 159 -18.24 -45.22 -33.00
C VAL A 159 -19.65 -45.64 -33.36
N GLU A 160 -20.45 -44.82 -34.07
CA GLU A 160 -21.66 -45.32 -34.74
C GLU A 160 -21.24 -46.33 -35.81
N PRO A 161 -21.34 -47.66 -35.55
CA PRO A 161 -21.05 -48.61 -36.59
C PRO A 161 -22.11 -48.38 -37.66
N ALA A 162 -21.69 -48.20 -38.92
CA ALA A 162 -22.60 -48.10 -40.05
C ALA A 162 -23.67 -49.18 -39.92
N SER A 163 -24.86 -48.83 -39.42
CA SER A 163 -25.88 -49.80 -39.11
C SER A 163 -26.35 -50.30 -40.47
N PRO A 164 -26.09 -51.57 -40.85
CA PRO A 164 -26.51 -52.07 -42.16
C PRO A 164 -27.97 -52.48 -42.06
N PHE A 165 -28.84 -51.57 -41.67
CA PHE A 165 -30.28 -51.80 -41.57
C PHE A 165 -30.97 -50.46 -41.71
N LEU A 166 -31.30 -50.12 -42.95
CA LEU A 166 -32.56 -49.49 -43.38
C LEU A 166 -32.56 -49.52 -44.91
N ALA A 167 -32.71 -50.74 -45.45
CA ALA A 167 -33.45 -50.90 -46.68
C ALA A 167 -34.89 -50.42 -46.40
N ASP A 168 -35.46 -49.70 -47.37
CA ASP A 168 -36.82 -49.18 -47.41
C ASP A 168 -37.08 -47.82 -46.73
N GLY A 169 -36.60 -46.76 -47.39
CA GLY A 169 -37.48 -45.63 -47.74
C GLY A 169 -37.84 -44.60 -46.66
N GLN A 170 -37.29 -44.65 -45.46
CA GLN A 170 -37.52 -43.61 -44.45
C GLN A 170 -36.43 -42.54 -44.46
N CYS A 171 -36.84 -41.32 -44.82
CA CYS A 171 -35.99 -40.12 -44.84
C CYS A 171 -35.21 -39.97 -43.52
N PRO A 172 -33.90 -39.65 -43.58
CA PRO A 172 -33.11 -39.40 -42.39
C PRO A 172 -33.68 -38.17 -41.68
N SER A 173 -34.40 -38.40 -40.59
CA SER A 173 -34.80 -37.34 -39.68
C SER A 173 -33.54 -36.88 -38.98
N TYR A 174 -32.94 -35.79 -39.47
CA TYR A 174 -31.77 -35.16 -38.87
C TYR A 174 -31.96 -35.02 -37.35
N PRO A 175 -30.94 -35.35 -36.52
CA PRO A 175 -31.07 -35.34 -35.07
C PRO A 175 -31.04 -33.89 -34.56
N THR A 176 -32.13 -33.16 -34.77
CA THR A 176 -32.36 -31.79 -34.25
C THR A 176 -32.26 -31.74 -32.73
N LEU A 177 -32.51 -32.87 -32.06
CA LEU A 177 -32.42 -33.04 -30.62
C LEU A 177 -30.98 -33.00 -30.10
N GLY A 178 -30.01 -33.52 -30.87
CA GLY A 178 -28.57 -33.45 -30.52
C GLY A 178 -28.03 -32.03 -30.62
N VAL A 179 -28.40 -31.31 -31.68
CA VAL A 179 -28.00 -29.91 -31.89
C VAL A 179 -28.63 -29.00 -30.84
N LEU A 180 -29.90 -29.22 -30.46
CA LEU A 180 -30.56 -28.50 -29.37
C LEU A 180 -29.88 -28.77 -28.01
N HIS A 181 -29.50 -30.02 -27.74
CA HIS A 181 -28.81 -30.36 -26.50
C HIS A 181 -27.42 -29.70 -26.40
N GLN A 182 -26.64 -29.67 -27.50
CA GLN A 182 -25.36 -28.95 -27.56
C GLN A 182 -25.52 -27.42 -27.43
N LEU A 183 -26.57 -26.84 -28.02
CA LEU A 183 -26.87 -25.41 -27.87
C LEU A 183 -27.26 -25.05 -26.42
N VAL A 184 -28.01 -25.92 -25.74
CA VAL A 184 -28.39 -25.71 -24.34
C VAL A 184 -27.19 -25.88 -23.41
N LEU A 185 -26.33 -26.87 -23.64
CA LEU A 185 -25.12 -27.05 -22.82
C LEU A 185 -24.10 -25.92 -23.02
N SER A 186 -23.83 -25.50 -24.26
CA SER A 186 -22.86 -24.43 -24.54
C SER A 186 -23.33 -23.07 -24.03
N SER A 187 -24.63 -22.75 -24.17
CA SER A 187 -25.19 -21.51 -23.60
C SER A 187 -25.21 -21.50 -22.08
N GLY A 188 -25.48 -22.65 -21.44
CA GLY A 188 -25.41 -22.82 -19.99
C GLY A 188 -24.00 -22.61 -19.43
N GLY A 189 -22.99 -23.17 -20.10
CA GLY A 189 -21.58 -23.02 -19.73
C GLY A 189 -21.10 -21.57 -19.82
N ALA A 190 -21.47 -20.86 -20.90
CA ALA A 190 -21.13 -19.45 -21.08
C ALA A 190 -21.73 -18.55 -20.00
N LEU A 191 -22.99 -18.78 -19.61
CA LEU A 191 -23.66 -18.02 -18.54
C LEU A 191 -23.04 -18.30 -17.18
N ALA A 192 -22.74 -19.56 -16.85
CA ALA A 192 -22.08 -19.92 -15.60
C ALA A 192 -20.66 -19.31 -15.51
N GLY A 193 -19.89 -19.37 -16.60
CA GLY A 193 -18.56 -18.75 -16.70
C GLY A 193 -18.60 -17.23 -16.52
N ALA A 194 -19.58 -16.56 -17.15
CA ALA A 194 -19.78 -15.12 -16.98
C ALA A 194 -20.14 -14.74 -15.54
N LEU A 195 -20.98 -15.55 -14.89
CA LEU A 195 -21.36 -15.37 -13.48
C LEU A 195 -20.17 -15.54 -12.53
N ILE A 196 -19.37 -16.59 -12.71
CA ILE A 196 -18.17 -16.83 -11.90
C ILE A 196 -17.16 -15.71 -12.09
N HIS A 197 -16.95 -15.25 -13.34
CA HIS A 197 -16.05 -14.16 -13.63
C HIS A 197 -16.54 -12.84 -12.98
N TYR A 198 -17.83 -12.55 -13.05
CA TYR A 198 -18.43 -11.38 -12.42
C TYR A 198 -18.29 -11.42 -10.88
N VAL A 199 -18.57 -12.57 -10.25
CA VAL A 199 -18.42 -12.76 -8.81
C VAL A 199 -16.96 -12.62 -8.37
N ALA A 200 -16.02 -13.22 -9.10
CA ALA A 200 -14.59 -13.10 -8.82
C ALA A 200 -14.10 -11.64 -8.95
N GLN A 201 -14.60 -10.89 -9.93
CA GLN A 201 -14.27 -9.48 -10.10
C GLN A 201 -14.83 -8.63 -8.95
N LYS A 202 -16.05 -8.92 -8.48
CA LYS A 202 -16.70 -8.22 -7.37
C LYS A 202 -16.10 -8.53 -6.00
N LEU A 203 -15.58 -9.75 -5.80
CA LEU A 203 -14.85 -10.11 -4.58
C LEU A 203 -13.48 -9.42 -4.51
N ARG A 204 -12.82 -9.23 -5.66
CA ARG A 204 -11.50 -8.58 -5.73
C ARG A 204 -11.53 -7.08 -5.46
N THR A 205 -12.67 -6.42 -5.69
CA THR A 205 -12.83 -4.96 -5.48
C THR A 205 -13.28 -4.60 -4.07
N ARG A 206 -13.68 -5.57 -3.22
CA ARG A 206 -13.96 -5.26 -1.82
C ARG A 206 -12.64 -4.95 -1.10
N PRO A 207 -12.47 -3.72 -0.56
CA PRO A 207 -11.27 -3.40 0.21
C PRO A 207 -11.28 -4.29 1.46
N VAL A 208 -10.24 -5.11 1.59
CA VAL A 208 -9.99 -5.89 2.81
C VAL A 208 -9.87 -4.88 3.95
N LEU A 209 -10.89 -4.80 4.79
CA LEU A 209 -10.86 -4.10 6.07
C LEU A 209 -9.71 -4.71 6.87
N ARG A 210 -8.56 -4.02 6.85
CA ARG A 210 -7.44 -4.31 7.75
C ARG A 210 -7.89 -3.89 9.15
N LEU A 211 -8.38 -4.86 9.91
CA LEU A 211 -8.41 -4.83 11.37
C LEU A 211 -6.98 -4.97 11.90
#